data_AF-A0A809QF91-F1
#
_entry.id   AF-A0A809QF91-F1
#
_cell.length_a   1.000
_cell.length_b   1.000
_cell.length_c   1.000
_cell.angle_alpha   90.00
_cell.angle_beta   90.00
_cell.angle_gamma   90.00
#
_symmetry.space_group_name_H-M   'P 1'
#
loop_
_entity.id
_entity.type
_entity.pdbx_description
1 polymer ?
#
loop_
_entity_poly.entity_id
_entity_poly.type
_entity_poly.pdbx_seq_one_letter_code
_entity_poly.pdbx_strand_id
1 'polypeptide(L)'
;MLAAEPLHPVHTATTVRVRNGQLSVTDGPFAETKEMLAGFYLIDARDLNEAIHLASKIPPAQHGSIEVRPVRALNLPAETVSAN
;
A
#
# COMPACT_ATOMS: atom_id res chain seq x y z
N MET A 1 -16.06 -4.26 -1.04
CA MET A 1 -14.88 -3.57 -0.47
C MET A 1 -14.31 -4.47 0.60
N LEU A 2 -13.02 -4.78 0.54
CA LEU A 2 -12.34 -5.74 1.41
C LEU A 2 -11.61 -5.04 2.56
N ALA A 3 -10.97 -3.89 2.29
CA ALA A 3 -10.36 -3.02 3.29
C ALA A 3 -10.28 -1.57 2.78
N ALA A 4 -10.22 -0.61 3.69
CA ALA A 4 -9.98 0.79 3.38
C ALA A 4 -9.37 1.48 4.60
N GLU A 5 -8.12 1.91 4.49
CA GLU A 5 -7.39 2.46 5.63
C GLU A 5 -6.66 3.75 5.22
N PRO A 6 -6.99 4.90 5.84
CA PRO A 6 -6.15 6.08 5.75
C PRO A 6 -4.86 5.85 6.56
N LEU A 7 -3.74 6.38 6.07
CA LEU A 7 -2.47 6.33 6.76
C LEU A 7 -2.24 7.62 7.55
N HIS A 8 -1.52 7.49 8.67
CA HIS A 8 -0.99 8.64 9.37
C HIS A 8 0.04 9.39 8.49
N PRO A 9 0.29 10.69 8.76
CA PRO A 9 1.27 11.48 8.02
C PRO A 9 2.65 10.80 7.98
N VAL A 10 3.40 10.98 6.89
CA VAL A 10 4.66 10.25 6.65
C VAL A 10 5.76 10.43 7.69
N HIS A 11 5.69 11.47 8.54
CA HIS A 11 6.62 11.63 9.66
C HIS A 11 6.40 10.57 10.77
N THR A 12 5.28 9.86 10.77
CA THR A 12 5.02 8.73 11.68
C THR A 12 5.52 7.40 11.12
N ALA A 13 6.06 7.39 9.89
CA ALA A 13 6.53 6.17 9.24
C ALA A 13 7.92 5.77 9.76
N THR A 14 8.21 4.47 9.69
CA THR A 14 9.54 3.90 9.90
C THR A 14 9.84 2.97 8.74
N THR A 15 10.97 3.18 8.06
CA THR A 15 11.42 2.37 6.94
C THR A 15 12.42 1.33 7.40
N VAL A 16 12.16 0.07 7.03
CA VAL A 16 13.04 -1.08 7.32
C VAL A 16 13.67 -1.58 6.02
N ARG A 17 14.97 -1.85 6.05
CA ARG A 17 15.72 -2.41 4.91
C ARG A 17 16.68 -3.49 5.39
N VAL A 18 16.60 -4.67 4.79
CA VAL A 18 17.56 -5.76 5.00
C VAL A 18 18.37 -5.98 3.72
N ARG A 19 19.70 -5.88 3.81
CA ARG A 19 20.62 -6.15 2.68
C ARG A 19 21.81 -6.95 3.19
N ASN A 20 22.16 -8.03 2.48
CA ASN A 20 23.27 -8.93 2.86
C ASN A 20 23.18 -9.40 4.33
N GLY A 21 21.97 -9.68 4.82
CA GLY A 21 21.72 -10.08 6.20
C GLY A 21 21.81 -8.95 7.25
N GLN A 22 22.08 -7.71 6.83
CA GLN A 22 22.17 -6.56 7.73
C GLN A 22 20.87 -5.75 7.73
N LEU A 23 20.37 -5.46 8.94
CA LEU A 23 19.19 -4.63 9.18
C LEU A 23 19.56 -3.15 9.26
N SER A 24 18.80 -2.32 8.56
CA SER A 24 18.82 -0.86 8.65
C SER A 24 17.40 -0.35 8.88
N VAL A 25 17.25 0.57 9.83
CA VAL A 25 15.99 1.20 10.21
C VAL A 25 16.16 2.71 10.14
N THR A 26 15.24 3.41 9.48
CA THR A 26 15.26 4.87 9.34
C THR A 26 13.89 5.45 9.58
N ASP A 27 13.82 6.60 10.25
CA ASP A 27 12.58 7.34 10.40
C ASP A 27 12.13 7.92 9.06
N GLY A 28 10.80 8.02 8.88
CA GLY A 28 10.20 8.55 7.67
C GLY A 28 9.91 7.51 6.57
N PRO A 29 9.35 7.98 5.44
CA PRO A 29 8.90 7.11 4.36
C PRO A 29 10.07 6.50 3.59
N PHE A 30 9.79 5.44 2.81
CA PHE A 30 10.80 4.75 2.01
C PHE A 30 11.52 5.67 1.01
N ALA A 31 10.81 6.64 0.46
CA ALA A 31 11.33 7.62 -0.47
C ALA A 31 10.69 8.98 -0.21
N GLU A 32 11.47 10.03 -0.38
CA GLU A 32 10.95 11.39 -0.48
C GLU A 32 10.43 11.61 -1.90
N THR A 33 9.13 11.84 -2.02
CA THR A 33 8.41 12.04 -3.27
C THR A 33 7.63 13.36 -3.21
N LYS A 34 7.18 13.86 -4.36
CA LYS A 34 6.29 15.02 -4.39
C LYS A 34 4.88 14.70 -3.87
N GLU A 35 4.44 13.45 -4.06
CA GLU A 35 3.14 12.94 -3.65
C GLU A 35 3.34 11.79 -2.66
N MET A 36 2.62 11.83 -1.53
CA MET A 36 2.72 10.85 -0.46
C MET A 36 1.56 9.84 -0.52
N LEU A 37 1.82 8.58 -0.17
CA LEU A 37 0.77 7.58 -0.02
C LEU A 37 -0.05 7.89 1.25
N ALA A 38 -1.28 8.35 1.05
CA ALA A 38 -2.16 8.77 2.15
C ALA A 38 -3.10 7.67 2.67
N GLY A 39 -3.17 6.52 1.99
CA GLY A 39 -4.16 5.48 2.27
C GLY A 39 -4.23 4.46 1.14
N PHE A 40 -4.99 3.40 1.37
CA PHE A 40 -5.30 2.43 0.32
C PHE A 40 -6.74 1.90 0.44
N TYR A 41 -7.24 1.38 -0.67
CA TYR A 41 -8.47 0.61 -0.75
C TYR A 41 -8.15 -0.75 -1.34
N LEU A 42 -8.58 -1.82 -0.67
CA LEU A 42 -8.57 -3.17 -1.21
C LEU A 42 -9.99 -3.56 -1.59
N ILE A 43 -10.20 -3.90 -2.86
CA ILE A 43 -11.51 -4.22 -3.41
C ILE A 43 -11.45 -5.54 -4.16
N ASP A 44 -12.60 -6.21 -4.23
CA ASP A 44 -12.84 -7.27 -5.20
C ASP A 44 -13.64 -6.65 -6.36
N ALA A 45 -13.19 -6.91 -7.58
CA ALA A 45 -13.77 -6.39 -8.81
C ALA A 45 -13.62 -7.46 -9.90
N ARG A 46 -14.63 -7.58 -10.76
CA ARG A 46 -14.68 -8.57 -11.84
C ARG A 46 -13.53 -8.40 -12.83
N ASP A 47 -13.15 -7.15 -13.09
CA ASP A 47 -12.06 -6.77 -13.97
C ASP A 47 -11.48 -5.38 -13.63
N LEU A 48 -10.46 -4.96 -14.39
CA LEU A 48 -9.82 -3.66 -14.22
C LEU A 48 -10.76 -2.48 -14.50
N ASN A 49 -11.72 -2.61 -15.43
CA ASN A 49 -12.63 -1.52 -15.76
C ASN A 49 -13.60 -1.25 -14.61
N GLU A 50 -14.12 -2.30 -13.98
CA GLU A 50 -14.91 -2.16 -12.77
C GLU A 50 -14.10 -1.54 -11.63
N ALA A 51 -12.85 -1.96 -11.44
CA ALA A 51 -11.96 -1.36 -10.43
C ALA A 51 -11.73 0.14 -10.67
N ILE A 52 -11.49 0.55 -11.92
CA ILE A 52 -11.34 1.97 -12.30
C ILE A 52 -12.64 2.74 -12.06
N HIS A 53 -13.79 2.16 -12.41
CA HIS A 53 -15.09 2.80 -12.19
C HIS A 53 -15.41 2.97 -10.70
N LEU A 54 -15.00 2.04 -9.86
CA LEU A 54 -15.12 2.18 -8.41
C LEU A 54 -14.15 3.24 -7.89
N ALA A 55 -12.89 3.22 -8.33
CA ALA A 55 -11.87 4.19 -7.92
C ALA A 55 -12.25 5.64 -8.25
N SER A 56 -12.89 5.89 -9.40
CA SER A 56 -13.32 7.24 -9.80
C SER A 56 -14.41 7.85 -8.91
N LYS A 57 -15.08 7.02 -8.09
CA LYS A 57 -16.09 7.47 -7.13
C LYS A 57 -15.53 7.75 -5.73
N ILE A 58 -14.26 7.44 -5.48
CA ILE A 58 -13.65 7.60 -4.16
C ILE A 58 -13.20 9.07 -3.99
N PRO A 59 -13.67 9.80 -2.97
CA PRO A 59 -13.42 11.25 -2.86
C PRO A 59 -11.95 11.70 -2.98
N PRO A 60 -10.95 10.99 -2.41
CA PRO A 60 -9.52 11.29 -2.63
C PRO A 60 -9.08 11.46 -4.10
N ALA A 61 -9.76 10.81 -5.06
CA ALA A 61 -9.45 10.98 -6.48
C ALA A 61 -9.65 12.42 -6.98
N GLN A 62 -10.40 13.26 -6.25
CA GLN A 62 -10.63 14.67 -6.57
C GLN A 62 -9.56 15.61 -6.03
N HIS A 63 -8.73 15.15 -5.07
CA HIS A 63 -7.74 15.97 -4.38
C HIS A 63 -6.29 15.51 -4.62
N GLY A 64 -6.12 14.38 -5.28
CA GLY A 64 -4.82 13.81 -5.64
C GLY A 64 -5.01 12.77 -6.73
N SER A 65 -4.47 11.58 -6.52
CA SER A 65 -4.58 10.48 -7.47
C SER A 65 -4.89 9.16 -6.75
N ILE A 66 -5.50 8.22 -7.48
CA ILE A 66 -5.65 6.83 -7.06
C ILE A 66 -5.02 5.96 -8.15
N GLU A 67 -3.96 5.24 -7.78
CA GLU A 67 -3.36 4.21 -8.63
C GLU A 67 -4.14 2.90 -8.47
N VAL A 68 -4.71 2.40 -9.57
CA VAL A 68 -5.40 1.10 -9.59
C VAL A 68 -4.42 0.02 -10.01
N ARG A 69 -4.05 -0.87 -9.08
CA ARG A 69 -3.08 -1.94 -9.33
C ARG A 69 -3.59 -3.30 -8.84
N PRO A 70 -3.66 -4.33 -9.72
CA PRO A 70 -4.04 -5.68 -9.32
C PRO A 70 -3.04 -6.26 -8.31
N VAL A 71 -3.57 -6.93 -7.28
CA VAL A 71 -2.75 -7.68 -6.32
C VAL A 71 -2.35 -9.03 -6.91
N ARG A 72 -1.17 -9.52 -6.52
CA ARG A 72 -0.75 -10.90 -6.77
C ARG A 72 -0.85 -11.66 -5.46
N ALA A 73 -1.39 -12.88 -5.49
CA ALA A 73 -1.37 -13.74 -4.32
C ALA A 73 0.09 -14.00 -3.90
N LEU A 74 0.39 -13.71 -2.63
CA LEU A 74 1.66 -14.10 -2.03
C LEU A 74 1.67 -15.61 -1.88
N ASN A 75 2.54 -16.30 -2.62
CA ASN A 75 2.79 -17.72 -2.44
C ASN A 75 3.86 -17.90 -1.36
N LEU A 76 3.47 -17.78 -0.09
CA LEU A 76 4.37 -17.99 1.03
C LEU A 76 4.46 -19.49 1.34
N PRO A 77 5.67 -20.04 1.55
CA PRO A 77 5.80 -21.35 2.16
C PRO A 77 5.15 -21.31 3.56
N ALA A 78 4.46 -22.38 3.94
CA ALA A 78 3.69 -22.46 5.19
C ALA A 78 4.53 -22.14 6.45
N GLU A 79 5.85 -22.29 6.37
CA GLU A 79 6.80 -22.08 7.47
C GLU A 79 7.09 -20.59 7.76
N THR A 80 6.78 -19.67 6.85
CA THR A 80 7.20 -18.25 6.96
C THR A 80 6.29 -17.39 7.84
N VAL A 81 5.11 -17.89 8.24
CA VAL A 81 4.13 -17.11 9.04
C VAL A 81 4.40 -17.18 10.55
N SER A 82 5.38 -17.97 11.00
CA SER A 82 5.84 -17.96 12.40
C SER A 82 6.98 -16.97 12.61
N ALA A 83 6.64 -15.68 12.68
CA ALA A 83 7.49 -14.68 13.32
C ALA A 83 6.63 -13.90 14.31
N ASN A 84 6.64 -14.42 15.55
CA ASN A 84 6.17 -13.87 16.83
C ASN A 84 4.88 -13.03 16.86
#